data_AF-A0A2H8TUM6-F1
#
_entry.id   AF-A0A2H8TUM6-F1
#
_cell.length_a   1.000
_cell.length_b   1.000
_cell.length_c   1.000
_cell.angle_alpha   90.00
_cell.angle_beta   90.00
_cell.angle_gamma   90.00
#
_symmetry.space_group_name_H-M   'P 1'
#
loop_
_entity.id
_entity.type
_entity.pdbx_description
1 polymer ?
#
loop_
_entity_poly.entity_id
_entity_poly.type
_entity_poly.pdbx_seq_one_letter_code
_entity_poly.pdbx_strand_id
1 'polypeptide(L)'
;MSSLRQVMQIIGSHHISDQLLESDCPKSGGLISNGGYAWFAAGANIILYSKQLGSIVSSRSFAANQKDKSLTITSIQELPKSEDTTNLLLVGCSFKSYGLLFICQLPTLTTIRCIHIPNPISYISTIKNETLAEDQLCDEFKIMSTVLLVGMATGAVFAIDLRQRHIENQLRRNEIVVNELRPNKLFFIRKNEDCQEVKEMSDDSDCHLAIFINENFCSYCKKQYSGKLNFKISSLLYNEEINTVAIGYSTGHFQLWDCKMMRTIYLLKEPKCVMPVTHITFLEPSDDPNNLCYLWVIQSDNSRLPNAMMIALTYEHRIMMSNGCLSYRVFKGNGVKLEMSLRRETGIGRCISALSLCNVNLSRNENDMDEDCEIRLFAMLMEIRQNVDASPESYIFLFDINQWYKAQMPSIISHFKVSNSYASFVKLPHNASYLDLNISDKTLRPFGYNFRNNVEELYYPSSIYFECDCLLDTEIIRFKHAGVQQEILDQLLLKNWRLLINPSLIFSQCLQTNLRPFFWDKTDDYVNYSLPDKRSFVISIIVENRIMSVLSACAEEWKNGTYVSSEATILHLVQCLWKHVMVVKQYADKLCVPLFDYSGTQLGKK
;
A
#
# COMPACT_ATOMS: atom_id res chain seq x y z
N MET A 1 -27.92 -2.08 -12.20
CA MET A 1 -26.66 -1.90 -11.42
C MET A 1 -26.61 -2.77 -10.15
N SER A 2 -27.63 -3.57 -9.81
CA SER A 2 -27.59 -4.50 -8.67
C SER A 2 -27.37 -5.94 -9.14
N SER A 3 -26.24 -6.57 -8.77
CA SER A 3 -26.03 -8.03 -8.58
C SER A 3 -24.62 -8.55 -8.94
N LEU A 4 -23.61 -7.70 -9.16
CA LEU A 4 -22.24 -8.20 -8.95
C LEU A 4 -22.07 -8.42 -7.44
N ARG A 5 -21.76 -9.66 -7.03
CA ARG A 5 -21.36 -9.97 -5.66
C ARG A 5 -20.21 -9.05 -5.24
N GLN A 6 -20.09 -8.81 -3.94
CA GLN A 6 -18.93 -8.13 -3.39
C GLN A 6 -17.67 -8.91 -3.77
N VAL A 7 -16.74 -8.24 -4.47
CA VAL A 7 -15.47 -8.83 -4.95
C VAL A 7 -14.55 -9.18 -3.77
N MET A 8 -14.79 -8.55 -2.62
CA MET A 8 -14.11 -8.83 -1.35
C MET A 8 -14.86 -9.91 -0.58
N GLN A 9 -14.15 -11.01 -0.28
CA GLN A 9 -14.68 -12.12 0.50
C GLN A 9 -13.87 -12.29 1.79
N ILE A 10 -14.56 -12.59 2.90
CA ILE A 10 -13.93 -12.91 4.19
C ILE A 10 -13.37 -14.33 4.11
N ILE A 11 -12.11 -14.51 4.50
CA ILE A 11 -11.46 -15.82 4.57
C ILE A 11 -10.98 -16.19 5.97
N GLY A 12 -11.03 -15.27 6.92
CA GLY A 12 -10.76 -15.53 8.33
C GLY A 12 -11.04 -14.32 9.21
N SER A 13 -11.27 -14.54 10.50
CA SER A 13 -11.32 -13.48 11.52
C SER A 13 -10.66 -13.93 12.82
N HIS A 14 -10.05 -12.99 13.52
CA HIS A 14 -9.46 -13.19 14.84
C HIS A 14 -10.04 -12.16 15.80
N HIS A 15 -10.89 -12.60 16.73
CA HIS A 15 -11.49 -11.72 17.73
C HIS A 15 -10.49 -11.41 18.84
N ILE A 16 -10.48 -10.16 19.29
CA ILE A 16 -9.61 -9.64 20.34
C ILE A 16 -10.50 -9.32 21.54
N SER A 17 -10.14 -9.82 22.71
CA SER A 17 -10.91 -9.55 23.94
C SER A 17 -10.75 -8.08 24.33
N ASP A 18 -11.85 -7.32 24.26
CA ASP A 18 -11.92 -5.85 24.36
C ASP A 18 -11.66 -5.28 25.76
N GLN A 19 -11.40 -6.14 26.76
CA GLN A 19 -11.45 -5.79 28.19
C GLN A 19 -10.30 -4.93 28.73
N LEU A 20 -9.28 -4.59 27.93
CA LEU A 20 -8.01 -4.08 28.46
C LEU A 20 -7.67 -2.62 28.10
N LEU A 21 -8.47 -1.96 27.25
CA LEU A 21 -8.31 -0.52 26.91
C LEU A 21 -9.64 0.24 27.04
N GLU A 22 -10.31 0.11 28.19
CA GLU A 22 -11.38 1.03 28.56
C GLU A 22 -10.77 2.39 28.93
N SER A 23 -10.83 3.34 28.01
CA SER A 23 -10.43 4.72 28.28
C SER A 23 -11.23 5.68 27.40
N ASP A 24 -11.52 6.87 27.92
CA ASP A 24 -12.15 7.97 27.17
C ASP A 24 -11.23 8.54 26.07
N CYS A 25 -9.97 8.10 26.01
CA CYS A 25 -9.01 8.55 24.99
C CYS A 25 -9.29 7.89 23.63
N PRO A 26 -9.00 8.60 22.52
CA PRO A 26 -9.05 8.00 21.20
C PRO A 26 -8.17 6.75 21.11
N LYS A 27 -8.74 5.64 20.64
CA LYS A 27 -8.00 4.41 20.36
C LYS A 27 -7.27 4.56 19.02
N SER A 28 -6.03 4.09 18.97
CA SER A 28 -5.28 3.87 17.74
C SER A 28 -4.77 2.43 17.70
N GLY A 29 -4.47 1.93 16.50
CA GLY A 29 -3.91 0.60 16.33
C GLY A 29 -3.17 0.48 15.01
N GLY A 30 -2.33 -0.54 14.91
CA GLY A 30 -1.58 -0.82 13.71
C GLY A 30 -1.08 -2.26 13.66
N LEU A 31 -0.81 -2.72 12.44
CA LEU A 31 -0.24 -4.03 12.16
C LEU A 31 1.28 -3.92 12.03
N ILE A 32 2.01 -4.86 12.62
CA ILE A 32 3.48 -4.92 12.56
C ILE A 32 3.94 -6.35 12.27
N SER A 33 5.21 -6.50 11.91
CA SER A 33 5.86 -7.76 11.53
C SER A 33 5.07 -8.49 10.43
N ASN A 34 4.70 -7.76 9.36
CA ASN A 34 3.87 -8.25 8.24
C ASN A 34 2.51 -8.84 8.68
N GLY A 35 1.88 -8.25 9.70
CA GLY A 35 0.58 -8.70 10.22
C GLY A 35 0.66 -9.85 11.23
N GLY A 36 1.86 -10.22 11.69
CA GLY A 36 2.05 -11.21 12.75
C GLY A 36 1.59 -10.72 14.13
N TYR A 37 1.70 -9.41 14.37
CA TYR A 37 1.21 -8.76 15.59
C TYR A 37 0.35 -7.54 15.25
N ALA A 38 -0.57 -7.22 16.16
CA ALA A 38 -1.33 -5.97 16.16
C ALA A 38 -1.06 -5.25 17.48
N TRP A 39 -0.82 -3.95 17.42
CA TRP A 39 -0.76 -3.10 18.61
C TRP A 39 -2.01 -2.22 18.70
N PHE A 40 -2.40 -1.92 19.92
CA PHE A 40 -3.48 -0.99 20.25
C PHE A 40 -2.98 -0.02 21.29
N ALA A 41 -3.26 1.26 21.12
CA ALA A 41 -2.89 2.30 22.07
C ALA A 41 -4.08 3.20 22.42
N ALA A 42 -4.19 3.57 23.69
CA ALA A 42 -5.11 4.59 24.15
C ALA A 42 -4.48 5.35 25.32
N GLY A 43 -4.38 6.67 25.20
CA GLY A 43 -3.64 7.49 26.17
C GLY A 43 -2.18 7.04 26.29
N ALA A 44 -1.76 6.64 27.50
CA ALA A 44 -0.41 6.14 27.79
C ALA A 44 -0.27 4.61 27.69
N ASN A 45 -1.35 3.90 27.38
CA ASN A 45 -1.43 2.45 27.46
C ASN A 45 -1.27 1.83 26.07
N ILE A 46 -0.53 0.73 25.98
CA ILE A 46 -0.36 -0.08 24.78
C ILE A 46 -0.66 -1.55 25.09
N ILE A 47 -1.23 -2.26 24.13
CA ILE A 47 -1.42 -3.71 24.13
C ILE A 47 -0.84 -4.27 22.83
N LEU A 48 -0.20 -5.42 22.92
CA LEU A 48 0.29 -6.18 21.78
C LEU A 48 -0.43 -7.53 21.71
N TYR A 49 -1.08 -7.79 20.58
CA TYR A 49 -1.78 -9.02 20.26
C TYR A 49 -0.99 -9.83 19.23
N SER A 50 -0.84 -11.14 19.45
CA SER A 50 -0.21 -12.04 18.48
C SER A 50 -1.28 -12.77 17.68
N LYS A 51 -1.25 -12.62 16.35
CA LYS A 51 -2.13 -13.36 15.45
C LYS A 51 -1.85 -14.86 15.49
N GLN A 52 -0.58 -15.25 15.66
CA GLN A 52 -0.16 -16.65 15.75
C GLN A 52 -0.68 -17.33 17.02
N LEU A 53 -0.59 -16.65 18.17
CA LEU A 53 -1.03 -17.21 19.46
C LEU A 53 -2.52 -16.96 19.75
N GLY A 54 -3.17 -16.09 18.97
CA GLY A 54 -4.58 -15.75 19.17
C GLY A 54 -4.87 -15.05 20.51
N SER A 55 -3.87 -14.37 21.08
CA SER A 55 -3.96 -13.80 22.43
C SER A 55 -3.05 -12.56 22.59
N ILE A 56 -3.35 -11.80 23.64
CA ILE A 56 -2.51 -10.66 24.06
C ILE A 56 -1.22 -11.21 24.67
N VAL A 57 -0.09 -10.83 24.09
CA VAL A 57 1.24 -11.27 24.52
C VAL A 57 1.88 -10.33 25.51
N SER A 58 1.53 -9.04 25.45
CA SER A 58 2.04 -8.03 26.38
C SER A 58 1.13 -6.81 26.43
N SER A 59 1.17 -6.10 27.56
CA SER A 59 0.45 -4.85 27.78
C SER A 59 1.25 -3.96 28.71
N ARG A 60 1.16 -2.65 28.52
CA ARG A 60 1.98 -1.71 29.29
C ARG A 60 1.39 -0.31 29.35
N SER A 61 1.60 0.38 30.48
CA SER A 61 1.41 1.83 30.60
C SER A 61 2.74 2.56 30.70
N PHE A 62 3.02 3.49 29.79
CA PHE A 62 4.24 4.32 29.84
C PHE A 62 4.14 5.48 30.84
N ALA A 63 2.94 5.76 31.38
CA ALA A 63 2.75 6.76 32.43
C ALA A 63 2.98 6.20 33.84
N ALA A 64 3.09 4.88 34.03
CA ALA A 64 3.14 4.25 35.35
C ALA A 64 4.27 4.79 36.25
N ASN A 65 5.43 5.03 35.64
CA ASN A 65 6.62 5.52 36.34
C ASN A 65 6.75 7.06 36.27
N GLN A 66 5.85 7.77 35.59
CA GLN A 66 5.96 9.19 35.36
C GLN A 66 5.20 9.99 36.44
N LYS A 67 5.76 11.13 36.85
CA LYS A 67 5.08 12.03 37.81
C LYS A 67 3.87 12.72 37.18
N ASP A 68 4.02 13.13 35.93
CA ASP A 68 2.93 13.70 35.14
C ASP A 68 2.17 12.57 34.43
N LYS A 69 0.86 12.54 34.62
CA LYS A 69 -0.04 11.55 34.02
C LYS A 69 -0.65 12.01 32.69
N SER A 70 -0.29 13.19 32.20
CA SER A 70 -0.77 13.71 30.91
C SER A 70 -0.06 13.08 29.70
N LEU A 71 0.80 12.09 29.91
CA LEU A 71 1.54 11.41 28.85
C LEU A 71 0.57 10.69 27.91
N THR A 72 0.76 10.87 26.61
CA THR A 72 0.02 10.11 25.58
C THR A 72 0.98 9.53 24.56
N ILE A 73 0.72 8.31 24.12
CA ILE A 73 1.39 7.69 22.97
C ILE A 73 0.92 8.43 21.71
N THR A 74 1.87 8.92 20.92
CA THR A 74 1.58 9.70 19.71
C THR A 74 2.05 9.01 18.44
N SER A 75 3.03 8.12 18.51
CA SER A 75 3.58 7.41 17.34
C SER A 75 4.15 6.06 17.77
N ILE A 76 3.92 5.03 16.97
CA ILE A 76 4.53 3.70 17.14
C ILE A 76 5.14 3.29 15.81
N GLN A 77 6.38 2.82 15.83
CA GLN A 77 7.10 2.39 14.64
C GLN A 77 7.88 1.11 14.95
N GLU A 78 7.71 0.07 14.14
CA GLU A 78 8.55 -1.12 14.21
C GLU A 78 9.92 -0.83 13.60
N LEU A 79 10.97 -1.33 14.26
CA LEU A 79 12.31 -1.42 13.72
C LEU A 79 12.65 -2.92 13.53
N PRO A 80 12.60 -3.44 12.29
CA PRO A 80 12.84 -4.85 12.01
C PRO A 80 14.25 -5.29 12.41
N LYS A 81 14.34 -6.51 12.93
CA LYS A 81 15.54 -7.22 13.40
C LYS A 81 16.74 -7.15 12.42
N SER A 82 17.94 -7.00 12.99
CA SER A 82 19.23 -7.40 12.39
C SER A 82 19.50 -8.89 12.70
N GLU A 83 20.16 -9.65 11.83
CA GLU A 83 20.21 -11.14 11.79
C GLU A 83 20.29 -11.88 13.15
N ASP A 84 20.89 -11.27 14.19
CA ASP A 84 21.13 -11.87 15.51
C ASP A 84 20.26 -11.35 16.68
N THR A 85 19.40 -10.35 16.50
CA THR A 85 18.73 -9.67 17.64
C THR A 85 17.20 -9.84 17.64
N THR A 86 16.50 -9.26 18.61
CA THR A 86 15.02 -9.25 18.64
C THR A 86 14.48 -7.98 17.99
N ASN A 87 13.34 -8.06 17.31
CA ASN A 87 12.66 -6.87 16.76
C ASN A 87 12.48 -5.80 17.85
N LEU A 88 12.65 -4.54 17.47
CA LEU A 88 12.47 -3.40 18.37
C LEU A 88 11.19 -2.65 18.01
N LEU A 89 10.55 -2.05 19.01
CA LEU A 89 9.41 -1.17 18.86
C LEU A 89 9.76 0.21 19.40
N LEU A 90 9.65 1.22 18.55
CA LEU A 90 9.81 2.61 18.91
C LEU A 90 8.45 3.16 19.33
N VAL A 91 8.34 3.67 20.56
CA VAL A 91 7.11 4.26 21.10
C VAL A 91 7.38 5.72 21.46
N GLY A 92 6.85 6.63 20.62
CA GLY A 92 6.85 8.06 20.85
C GLY A 92 5.73 8.45 21.79
N CYS A 93 6.09 9.05 22.91
CA CYS A 93 5.16 9.57 23.90
C CYS A 93 5.34 11.09 24.05
N SER A 94 4.26 11.79 24.33
CA SER A 94 4.27 13.24 24.47
C SER A 94 3.61 13.72 25.75
N PHE A 95 4.24 14.69 26.38
CA PHE A 95 3.62 15.63 27.30
C PHE A 95 3.24 16.90 26.55
N LYS A 96 2.68 17.89 27.26
CA LYS A 96 2.35 19.20 26.68
C LYS A 96 3.60 19.98 26.24
N SER A 97 4.73 19.82 26.93
CA SER A 97 5.94 20.63 26.72
C SER A 97 7.12 19.87 26.11
N TYR A 98 7.23 18.55 26.33
CA TYR A 98 8.34 17.72 25.87
C TYR A 98 7.85 16.33 25.46
N GLY A 99 8.75 15.53 24.88
CA GLY A 99 8.47 14.15 24.48
C GLY A 99 9.43 13.15 25.12
N LEU A 100 9.01 11.89 25.16
CA LEU A 100 9.83 10.74 25.54
C LEU A 100 9.76 9.70 24.43
N LEU A 101 10.91 9.22 24.00
CA LEU A 101 11.02 8.13 23.05
C LEU A 101 11.46 6.86 23.77
N PHE A 102 10.59 5.86 23.80
CA PHE A 102 10.91 4.55 24.35
C PHE A 102 11.31 3.59 23.23
N ILE A 103 12.42 2.88 23.42
CA ILE A 103 12.84 1.77 22.58
C ILE A 103 12.57 0.50 23.36
N CYS A 104 11.64 -0.32 22.86
CA CYS A 104 11.17 -1.52 23.54
C CYS A 104 11.50 -2.78 22.74
N GLN A 105 11.65 -3.90 23.43
CA GLN A 105 11.82 -5.21 22.80
C GLN A 105 10.46 -5.80 22.40
N LEU A 106 10.35 -6.41 21.23
CA LEU A 106 9.19 -7.23 20.85
C LEU A 106 9.45 -8.72 21.17
N PRO A 107 8.44 -9.47 21.65
CA PRO A 107 7.07 -9.03 21.94
C PRO A 107 6.85 -8.52 23.39
N THR A 108 7.86 -8.54 24.25
CA THR A 108 7.72 -8.31 25.71
C THR A 108 7.37 -6.86 26.10
N LEU A 109 7.60 -5.89 25.22
CA LEU A 109 7.50 -4.45 25.48
C LEU A 109 8.39 -3.97 26.63
N THR A 110 9.49 -4.67 26.91
CA THR A 110 10.51 -4.25 27.88
C THR A 110 11.28 -3.06 27.34
N THR A 111 11.37 -1.96 28.10
CA THR A 111 12.19 -0.81 27.68
C THR A 111 13.65 -1.20 27.70
N ILE A 112 14.32 -0.96 26.59
CA ILE A 112 15.77 -1.07 26.44
C ILE A 112 16.41 0.30 26.58
N ARG A 113 15.73 1.36 26.14
CA ARG A 113 16.23 2.73 26.25
C ARG A 113 15.10 3.76 26.26
N CYS A 114 15.31 4.88 26.96
CA CYS A 114 14.37 5.98 27.04
C CYS A 114 15.10 7.29 26.78
N ILE A 115 14.68 8.05 25.77
CA ILE A 115 15.36 9.27 25.31
C ILE A 115 14.45 10.48 25.52
N HIS A 116 14.99 11.55 26.10
CA HIS A 116 14.28 12.81 26.29
C HIS A 116 14.32 13.65 25.01
N ILE A 117 13.15 14.05 24.52
CA ILE A 117 12.99 14.88 23.33
C ILE A 117 12.51 16.28 23.76
N PRO A 118 13.14 17.37 23.29
CA PRO A 118 12.88 18.73 23.79
C PRO A 118 11.48 19.26 23.50
N ASN A 119 10.74 18.67 22.55
CA ASN A 119 9.39 19.07 22.17
C ASN A 119 8.47 17.84 22.07
N PRO A 120 7.14 18.03 22.13
CA PRO A 120 6.20 16.92 21.97
C PRO A 120 6.38 16.22 20.62
N ILE A 121 6.51 14.90 20.66
CA ILE A 121 6.68 14.03 19.50
C ILE A 121 5.34 13.89 18.78
N SER A 122 5.32 14.10 17.47
CA SER A 122 4.14 13.90 16.65
C SER A 122 4.22 12.73 15.69
N TYR A 123 5.43 12.34 15.27
CA TYR A 123 5.63 11.26 14.30
C TYR A 123 7.03 10.67 14.44
N ILE A 124 7.21 9.40 14.10
CA ILE A 124 8.50 8.72 14.07
C ILE A 124 8.64 7.97 12.74
N SER A 125 9.81 8.06 12.14
CA SER A 125 10.26 7.26 11.00
C SER A 125 11.73 6.87 11.23
N THR A 126 12.29 6.03 10.36
CA THR A 126 13.67 5.53 10.50
C THR A 126 14.43 5.57 9.17
N ILE A 127 15.75 5.73 9.24
CA ILE A 127 16.70 5.49 8.15
C ILE A 127 17.64 4.38 8.61
N LYS A 128 17.68 3.28 7.86
CA LYS A 128 18.59 2.17 8.13
C LYS A 128 19.90 2.41 7.39
N ASN A 129 20.82 3.15 8.01
CA ASN A 129 22.08 3.50 7.37
C ASN A 129 22.91 2.28 6.94
N GLU A 130 22.88 1.20 7.72
CA GLU A 130 23.70 -0.01 7.46
C GLU A 130 23.37 -0.75 6.16
N THR A 131 22.16 -0.58 5.62
CA THR A 131 21.75 -1.22 4.36
C THR A 131 22.06 -0.38 3.14
N LEU A 132 22.38 0.91 3.35
CA LEU A 132 22.65 1.86 2.29
C LEU A 132 24.03 1.61 1.68
N ALA A 133 24.11 1.81 0.37
CA ALA A 133 25.39 1.76 -0.32
C ALA A 133 26.33 2.90 0.11
N GLU A 134 27.63 2.67 -0.04
CA GLU A 134 28.65 3.68 0.23
C GLU A 134 28.33 4.99 -0.53
N ASP A 135 28.58 6.11 0.13
CA ASP A 135 28.32 7.47 -0.37
C ASP A 135 26.85 7.84 -0.63
N GLN A 136 25.85 7.14 -0.08
CA GLN A 136 24.47 7.65 -0.13
C GLN A 136 24.23 8.83 0.82
N LEU A 137 24.78 8.82 2.02
CA LEU A 137 24.53 9.87 3.02
C LEU A 137 25.71 10.85 3.15
N CYS A 138 25.44 12.02 3.72
CA CYS A 138 26.49 12.97 4.12
C CYS A 138 27.26 12.48 5.36
N ASP A 139 28.38 13.12 5.66
CA ASP A 139 29.29 12.70 6.73
C ASP A 139 28.62 12.73 8.12
N GLU A 140 27.72 13.70 8.37
CA GLU A 140 26.98 13.80 9.63
C GLU A 140 26.06 12.61 9.89
N PHE A 141 25.52 11.98 8.84
CA PHE A 141 24.74 10.75 8.99
C PHE A 141 25.61 9.49 8.99
N LYS A 142 26.76 9.49 8.29
CA LYS A 142 27.69 8.34 8.24
C LYS A 142 28.18 7.95 9.63
N ILE A 143 28.33 8.91 10.54
CA ILE A 143 28.72 8.63 11.93
C ILE A 143 27.60 7.98 12.76
N MET A 144 26.34 8.03 12.30
CA MET A 144 25.18 7.46 12.98
C MET A 144 24.94 6.02 12.51
N SER A 145 24.66 5.12 13.45
CA SER A 145 24.40 3.69 13.14
C SER A 145 23.02 3.46 12.51
N THR A 146 21.98 3.96 13.16
CA THR A 146 20.59 3.90 12.71
C THR A 146 19.93 5.20 13.09
N VAL A 147 19.36 5.89 12.11
CA VAL A 147 18.86 7.24 12.32
C VAL A 147 17.36 7.17 12.56
N LEU A 148 16.93 7.72 13.68
CA LEU A 148 15.52 7.94 13.98
C LEU A 148 15.14 9.34 13.50
N LEU A 149 14.15 9.43 12.63
CA LEU A 149 13.54 10.69 12.22
C LEU A 149 12.36 10.96 13.14
N VAL A 150 12.50 11.93 14.04
CA VAL A 150 11.46 12.27 15.01
C VAL A 150 10.87 13.62 14.64
N GLY A 151 9.60 13.62 14.24
CA GLY A 151 8.80 14.80 13.93
C GLY A 151 8.16 15.38 15.18
N MET A 152 8.18 16.70 15.32
CA MET A 152 7.68 17.43 16.48
C MET A 152 6.33 18.10 16.20
N ALA A 153 5.57 18.34 17.27
CA ALA A 153 4.38 19.19 17.24
C ALA A 153 4.67 20.66 16.85
N THR A 154 5.92 21.08 16.92
CA THR A 154 6.37 22.42 16.52
C THR A 154 6.71 22.54 15.02
N GLY A 155 6.70 21.42 14.29
CA GLY A 155 7.14 21.33 12.89
C GLY A 155 8.62 21.07 12.70
N ALA A 156 9.39 20.94 13.78
CA ALA A 156 10.79 20.51 13.69
C ALA A 156 10.90 19.00 13.42
N VAL A 157 11.94 18.60 12.71
CA VAL A 157 12.34 17.20 12.53
C VAL A 157 13.77 17.02 13.01
N PHE A 158 13.96 16.09 13.95
CA PHE A 158 15.29 15.71 14.43
C PHE A 158 15.68 14.34 13.87
N ALA A 159 16.87 14.25 13.30
CA ALA A 159 17.55 12.99 13.04
C ALA A 159 18.38 12.62 14.26
N ILE A 160 18.16 11.43 14.84
CA ILE A 160 18.77 11.00 16.10
C ILE A 160 19.47 9.65 15.90
N ASP A 161 20.72 9.51 16.32
CA ASP A 161 21.40 8.22 16.30
C ASP A 161 20.84 7.32 17.41
N LEU A 162 20.24 6.19 17.01
CA LEU A 162 19.77 5.16 17.92
C LEU A 162 20.93 4.52 18.69
N ARG A 163 22.14 4.53 18.13
CA ARG A 163 23.30 3.75 18.63
C ARG A 163 22.95 2.25 18.66
N GLN A 164 22.36 1.74 17.57
CA GLN A 164 21.81 0.38 17.49
C GLN A 164 22.86 -0.67 17.87
N ARG A 165 24.05 -0.65 17.27
CA ARG A 165 25.14 -1.59 17.61
C ARG A 165 25.50 -1.59 19.10
N HIS A 166 25.50 -0.42 19.73
CA HIS A 166 25.79 -0.30 21.15
C HIS A 166 24.69 -0.94 21.99
N ILE A 167 23.43 -0.69 21.65
CA ILE A 167 22.26 -1.33 22.28
C ILE A 167 22.30 -2.86 22.10
N GLU A 168 22.59 -3.34 20.90
CA GLU A 168 22.69 -4.77 20.62
C GLU A 168 23.81 -5.45 21.41
N ASN A 169 24.96 -4.79 21.55
CA ASN A 169 26.06 -5.28 22.40
C ASN A 169 25.67 -5.33 23.88
N GLN A 170 24.95 -4.31 24.37
CA GLN A 170 24.42 -4.29 25.75
C GLN A 170 23.38 -5.40 25.98
N LEU A 171 22.50 -5.66 24.99
CA LEU A 171 21.55 -6.78 25.00
C LEU A 171 22.29 -8.12 25.13
N ARG A 172 23.31 -8.36 24.29
CA ARG A 172 24.09 -9.61 24.28
C ARG A 172 24.81 -9.86 25.62
N ARG A 173 25.23 -8.81 26.31
CA ARG A 173 25.92 -8.89 27.61
C ARG A 173 24.99 -8.82 28.83
N ASN A 174 23.68 -8.63 28.62
CA ASN A 174 22.70 -8.37 29.69
C ASN A 174 23.07 -7.17 30.58
N GLU A 175 23.65 -6.12 30.00
CA GLU A 175 24.14 -4.92 30.70
C GLU A 175 23.12 -3.75 30.66
N ILE A 176 21.88 -4.01 30.26
CA ILE A 176 20.86 -2.97 30.10
C ILE A 176 20.31 -2.55 31.46
N VAL A 177 20.62 -1.30 31.82
CA VAL A 177 20.04 -0.63 32.97
C VAL A 177 19.27 0.59 32.49
N VAL A 178 17.94 0.53 32.55
CA VAL A 178 17.07 1.65 32.12
C VAL A 178 16.50 2.36 33.33
N ASN A 179 16.64 3.68 33.34
CA ASN A 179 15.94 4.55 34.27
C ASN A 179 15.01 5.52 33.52
N GLU A 180 13.73 5.18 33.46
CA GLU A 180 12.70 5.99 32.77
C GLU A 180 12.42 7.34 33.43
N LEU A 181 12.85 7.53 34.69
CA LEU A 181 12.79 8.82 35.38
C LEU A 181 13.98 9.73 35.04
N ARG A 182 15.07 9.14 34.50
CA ARG A 182 16.28 9.85 34.09
C ARG A 182 16.63 9.46 32.65
N PRO A 183 15.80 9.85 31.67
CA PRO A 183 16.01 9.52 30.26
C PRO A 183 17.36 10.03 29.73
N ASN A 184 17.92 9.30 28.76
CA ASN A 184 19.12 9.71 28.04
C ASN A 184 18.88 11.03 27.31
N LYS A 185 19.94 11.84 27.21
CA LYS A 185 19.89 13.18 26.60
C LYS A 185 20.34 13.14 25.15
N LEU A 186 19.95 14.19 24.42
CA LEU A 186 20.44 14.46 23.08
C LEU A 186 21.71 15.31 23.12
N PHE A 187 22.65 15.00 22.24
CA PHE A 187 23.83 15.79 21.95
C PHE A 187 23.71 16.33 20.51
N PHE A 188 23.50 17.64 20.36
CA PHE A 188 23.25 18.24 19.05
C PHE A 188 24.54 18.54 18.31
N ILE A 189 24.66 18.03 17.09
CA ILE A 189 25.76 18.38 16.17
C ILE A 189 25.50 19.79 15.64
N ARG A 190 26.46 20.70 15.81
CA ARG A 190 26.38 22.06 15.26
C ARG A 190 27.05 22.13 13.90
N LYS A 191 26.69 23.15 13.12
CA LYS A 191 27.32 23.41 11.81
C LYS A 191 28.82 23.65 12.00
N ASN A 192 29.64 23.00 11.18
CA ASN A 192 31.11 23.09 11.14
C ASN A 192 31.86 22.44 12.33
N GLU A 193 31.23 21.57 13.11
CA GLU A 193 31.94 20.75 14.10
C GLU A 193 32.54 19.51 13.45
N ASP A 194 33.66 19.02 14.01
CA ASP A 194 34.22 17.72 13.61
C ASP A 194 33.28 16.61 14.08
N CYS A 195 32.70 15.90 13.12
CA CYS A 195 31.73 14.84 13.37
C CYS A 195 32.30 13.68 14.20
N GLN A 196 33.60 13.40 14.07
CA GLN A 196 34.25 12.32 14.78
C GLN A 196 34.49 12.68 16.25
N GLU A 197 34.98 13.88 16.53
CA GLU A 197 35.15 14.38 17.90
C GLU A 197 33.80 14.46 18.62
N VAL A 198 32.75 14.94 17.93
CA VAL A 198 31.40 15.03 18.49
C VAL A 198 30.82 13.65 18.81
N LYS A 199 31.10 12.65 17.98
CA LYS A 199 30.70 11.26 18.25
C LYS A 199 31.38 10.72 19.50
N GLU A 200 32.69 10.91 19.64
CA GLU A 200 33.44 10.47 20.80
C GLU A 200 32.93 11.11 22.10
N MET A 201 32.68 12.43 22.09
CA MET A 201 32.07 13.13 23.23
C MET A 201 30.67 12.61 23.57
N SER A 202 29.85 12.29 22.57
CA SER A 202 28.51 11.74 22.77
C SER A 202 28.56 10.32 23.35
N ASP A 203 29.51 9.51 22.92
CA ASP A 203 29.71 8.15 23.42
C ASP A 203 30.18 8.14 24.87
N ASP A 204 31.14 9.01 25.23
CA ASP A 204 31.64 9.19 26.60
C ASP A 204 30.57 9.66 27.58
N SER A 205 29.60 10.45 27.09
CA SER A 205 28.51 11.01 27.90
C SER A 205 27.22 10.17 27.88
N ASP A 206 27.23 8.99 27.24
CA ASP A 206 26.05 8.14 26.97
C ASP A 206 24.83 8.93 26.45
N CYS A 207 25.10 9.90 25.56
CA CYS A 207 24.10 10.71 24.89
C CYS A 207 23.82 10.18 23.47
N HIS A 208 22.71 10.64 22.90
CA HIS A 208 22.35 10.34 21.51
C HIS A 208 22.64 11.55 20.63
N LEU A 209 23.41 11.34 19.57
CA LEU A 209 23.64 12.37 18.57
C LEU A 209 22.34 12.80 17.91
N ALA A 210 22.17 14.09 17.68
CA ALA A 210 20.98 14.65 17.06
C ALA A 210 21.30 15.80 16.08
N ILE A 211 20.56 15.87 14.98
CA ILE A 211 20.64 16.94 13.97
C ILE A 211 19.23 17.51 13.70
N PHE A 212 19.12 18.83 13.58
CA PHE A 212 17.89 19.51 13.19
C PHE A 212 17.84 19.73 11.66
N ILE A 213 17.11 18.88 10.93
CA ILE A 213 17.25 18.80 9.46
C ILE A 213 16.42 19.84 8.69
N ASN A 214 15.24 20.24 9.16
CA ASN A 214 14.35 21.17 8.46
C ASN A 214 14.32 22.60 9.06
N GLU A 215 15.43 23.02 9.68
CA GLU A 215 15.58 24.32 10.36
C GLU A 215 15.16 25.52 9.48
N ASN A 216 15.59 25.53 8.22
CA ASN A 216 15.33 26.62 7.28
C ASN A 216 13.82 26.81 7.02
N PHE A 217 13.09 25.71 6.84
CA PHE A 217 11.65 25.77 6.61
C PHE A 217 10.89 26.18 7.88
N CYS A 218 11.29 25.66 9.04
CA CYS A 218 10.74 26.09 10.32
C CYS A 218 10.92 27.60 10.54
N SER A 219 12.11 28.12 10.22
CA SER A 219 12.43 29.54 10.31
C SER A 219 11.60 30.39 9.35
N TYR A 220 11.42 29.91 8.11
CA TYR A 220 10.52 30.54 7.13
C TYR A 220 9.08 30.61 7.64
N CYS A 221 8.53 29.50 8.13
CA CYS A 221 7.14 29.45 8.63
C CYS A 221 6.92 30.38 9.82
N LYS A 222 7.88 30.42 10.76
CA LYS A 222 7.84 31.35 11.91
C LYS A 222 7.77 32.80 11.45
N LYS A 223 8.57 33.18 10.44
CA LYS A 223 8.58 34.55 9.89
C LYS A 223 7.29 34.86 9.13
N GLN A 224 6.88 33.97 8.24
CA GLN A 224 5.74 34.19 7.34
C GLN A 224 4.39 34.22 8.08
N TYR A 225 4.21 33.34 9.06
CA TYR A 225 2.92 33.14 9.71
C TYR A 225 2.87 33.63 11.16
N SER A 226 3.97 34.17 11.69
CA SER A 226 4.07 34.73 13.06
C SER A 226 3.52 33.80 14.15
N GLY A 227 3.64 32.47 13.97
CA GLY A 227 3.13 31.46 14.89
C GLY A 227 1.60 31.23 14.87
N LYS A 228 0.86 31.83 13.93
CA LYS A 228 -0.60 31.68 13.82
C LYS A 228 -1.05 30.31 13.33
N LEU A 229 -0.19 29.59 12.60
CA LEU A 229 -0.48 28.26 12.06
C LEU A 229 0.30 27.20 12.83
N ASN A 230 -0.40 26.11 13.14
CA ASN A 230 0.21 24.92 13.75
C ASN A 230 0.81 24.04 12.65
N PHE A 231 2.14 24.01 12.56
CA PHE A 231 2.90 23.22 11.58
C PHE A 231 3.37 21.87 12.16
N LYS A 232 2.59 21.23 13.04
CA LYS A 232 2.88 19.88 13.54
C LYS A 232 3.25 18.94 12.38
N ILE A 233 4.34 18.17 12.55
CA ILE A 233 4.68 17.10 11.61
C ILE A 233 3.60 16.03 11.68
N SER A 234 2.97 15.71 10.54
CA SER A 234 1.86 14.77 10.44
C SER A 234 2.22 13.48 9.70
N SER A 235 3.31 13.47 8.92
CA SER A 235 3.85 12.27 8.30
C SER A 235 5.34 12.43 7.99
N LEU A 236 6.09 11.33 8.05
CA LEU A 236 7.49 11.25 7.63
C LEU A 236 7.71 9.95 6.85
N LEU A 237 8.42 10.05 5.73
CA LEU A 237 8.88 8.89 4.95
C LEU A 237 10.32 9.15 4.50
N TYR A 238 11.24 8.24 4.82
CA TYR A 238 12.51 8.16 4.12
C TYR A 238 12.37 7.19 2.95
N ASN A 239 12.88 7.56 1.79
CA ASN A 239 13.00 6.67 0.65
C ASN A 239 14.48 6.56 0.24
N GLU A 240 14.98 5.32 0.14
CA GLU A 240 16.37 5.01 -0.16
C GLU A 240 16.71 5.30 -1.63
N GLU A 241 15.81 4.97 -2.55
CA GLU A 241 16.01 5.07 -3.99
C GLU A 241 16.29 6.51 -4.40
N ILE A 242 15.52 7.48 -3.88
CA ILE A 242 15.76 8.91 -4.10
C ILE A 242 16.58 9.58 -2.99
N ASN A 243 16.96 8.83 -1.96
CA ASN A 243 17.72 9.27 -0.78
C ASN A 243 17.22 10.59 -0.16
N THR A 244 15.91 10.69 0.06
CA THR A 244 15.30 11.89 0.63
C THR A 244 14.33 11.55 1.76
N VAL A 245 14.16 12.51 2.66
CA VAL A 245 13.08 12.53 3.65
C VAL A 245 11.94 13.38 3.12
N ALA A 246 10.79 12.75 2.93
CA ALA A 246 9.52 13.40 2.67
C ALA A 246 8.85 13.77 3.99
N ILE A 247 8.55 15.06 4.15
CA ILE A 247 8.03 15.66 5.38
C ILE A 247 6.66 16.27 5.09
N GLY A 248 5.63 15.72 5.74
CA GLY A 248 4.26 16.20 5.68
C GLY A 248 3.86 16.98 6.94
N TYR A 249 3.10 18.06 6.75
CA TYR A 249 2.68 18.96 7.81
C TYR A 249 1.16 18.95 7.99
N SER A 250 0.69 19.27 9.19
CA SER A 250 -0.74 19.37 9.55
C SER A 250 -1.52 20.42 8.77
N THR A 251 -0.82 21.33 8.08
CA THR A 251 -1.41 22.40 7.26
C THR A 251 -1.49 22.04 5.78
N GLY A 252 -1.14 20.80 5.40
CA GLY A 252 -1.10 20.34 4.02
C GLY A 252 0.19 20.66 3.27
N HIS A 253 1.10 21.45 3.88
CA HIS A 253 2.42 21.69 3.32
C HIS A 253 3.19 20.37 3.23
N PHE A 254 4.12 20.30 2.28
CA PHE A 254 4.92 19.12 2.01
C PHE A 254 6.32 19.51 1.55
N GLN A 255 7.34 18.79 1.99
CA GLN A 255 8.73 19.09 1.71
C GLN A 255 9.51 17.80 1.39
N LEU A 256 10.42 17.86 0.42
CA LEU A 256 11.47 16.86 0.23
C LEU A 256 12.81 17.44 0.64
N TRP A 257 13.49 16.70 1.50
CA TRP A 257 14.79 17.05 2.05
C TRP A 257 15.81 15.98 1.68
N ASP A 258 16.88 16.37 1.01
CA ASP A 258 17.91 15.48 0.48
C ASP A 258 18.96 15.16 1.55
N CYS A 259 19.18 13.86 1.80
CA CYS A 259 20.06 13.40 2.88
C CYS A 259 21.56 13.47 2.54
N LYS A 260 21.92 13.69 1.27
CA LYS A 260 23.31 13.89 0.86
C LYS A 260 23.67 15.37 0.79
N MET A 261 22.78 16.18 0.24
CA MET A 261 22.96 17.63 0.11
C MET A 261 22.58 18.41 1.37
N MET A 262 21.93 17.77 2.34
CA MET A 262 21.48 18.36 3.60
C MET A 262 20.57 19.58 3.40
N ARG A 263 19.70 19.54 2.39
CA ARG A 263 18.85 20.69 2.03
C ARG A 263 17.51 20.29 1.44
N THR A 264 16.60 21.25 1.45
CA THR A 264 15.31 21.12 0.76
C THR A 264 15.50 21.17 -0.74
N ILE A 265 15.01 20.14 -1.45
CA ILE A 265 15.03 20.09 -2.91
C ILE A 265 13.65 20.38 -3.52
N TYR A 266 12.59 20.15 -2.75
CA TYR A 266 11.22 20.49 -3.16
C TYR A 266 10.39 20.92 -1.95
N LEU A 267 9.50 21.88 -2.17
CA LEU A 267 8.60 22.41 -1.16
C LEU A 267 7.27 22.83 -1.81
N LEU A 268 6.19 22.18 -1.41
CA LEU A 268 4.82 22.61 -1.68
C LEU A 268 4.43 23.67 -0.66
N LYS A 269 4.64 24.94 -1.03
CA LYS A 269 4.39 26.10 -0.15
C LYS A 269 2.92 26.45 0.01
N GLU A 270 2.09 26.16 -1.00
CA GLU A 270 0.70 26.58 -1.05
C GLU A 270 -0.18 25.36 -1.32
N PRO A 271 -0.55 24.61 -0.27
CA PRO A 271 -1.39 23.43 -0.45
C PRO A 271 -2.80 23.86 -0.87
N LYS A 272 -3.32 23.24 -1.93
CA LYS A 272 -4.70 23.45 -2.41
C LYS A 272 -5.73 23.07 -1.34
N CYS A 273 -5.44 22.05 -0.54
CA CYS A 273 -6.27 21.62 0.56
C CYS A 273 -5.53 21.79 1.88
N VAL A 274 -6.12 22.54 2.81
CA VAL A 274 -5.59 22.74 4.16
C VAL A 274 -6.06 21.59 5.05
N MET A 275 -5.55 20.39 4.78
CA MET A 275 -5.70 19.19 5.61
C MET A 275 -4.30 18.62 5.86
N PRO A 276 -4.06 17.96 7.01
CA PRO A 276 -2.81 17.26 7.31
C PRO A 276 -2.41 16.30 6.19
N VAL A 277 -1.13 16.30 5.84
CA VAL A 277 -0.55 15.20 5.07
C VAL A 277 -0.43 14.00 6.01
N THR A 278 -1.26 12.98 5.81
CA THR A 278 -1.35 11.82 6.70
C THR A 278 -0.49 10.67 6.24
N HIS A 279 -0.36 10.48 4.93
CA HIS A 279 0.38 9.38 4.34
C HIS A 279 1.19 9.88 3.15
N ILE A 280 2.37 9.28 2.98
CA ILE A 280 3.24 9.48 1.83
C ILE A 280 3.71 8.09 1.41
N THR A 281 3.66 7.77 0.12
CA THR A 281 4.22 6.51 -0.41
C THR A 281 5.03 6.77 -1.67
N PHE A 282 6.03 5.93 -1.93
CA PHE A 282 6.86 5.98 -3.12
C PHE A 282 6.45 4.92 -4.13
N LEU A 283 6.34 5.30 -5.39
CA LEU A 283 5.98 4.39 -6.47
C LEU A 283 6.87 4.68 -7.68
N GLU A 284 7.48 3.63 -8.21
CA GLU A 284 8.33 3.70 -9.39
C GLU A 284 7.67 2.88 -10.51
N PRO A 285 7.60 3.38 -11.74
CA PRO A 285 7.10 2.60 -12.89
C PRO A 285 8.06 1.48 -13.28
N SER A 286 7.57 0.43 -13.93
CA SER A 286 8.44 -0.68 -14.37
C SER A 286 9.37 -0.27 -15.51
N ASP A 287 8.88 0.54 -16.45
CA ASP A 287 9.68 1.11 -17.53
C ASP A 287 9.37 2.60 -17.67
N ASP A 288 10.40 3.43 -17.54
CA ASP A 288 10.32 4.87 -17.79
C ASP A 288 11.60 5.37 -18.46
N PRO A 289 11.50 5.95 -19.67
CA PRO A 289 12.67 6.38 -20.43
C PRO A 289 13.33 7.66 -19.88
N ASN A 290 12.71 8.35 -18.93
CA ASN A 290 13.11 9.68 -18.46
C ASN A 290 13.53 9.70 -16.98
N ASN A 291 13.80 8.52 -16.37
CA ASN A 291 14.17 8.40 -14.96
C ASN A 291 13.16 9.13 -14.03
N LEU A 292 11.87 8.93 -14.28
CA LEU A 292 10.81 9.43 -13.41
C LEU A 292 10.50 8.42 -12.30
N CYS A 293 10.25 8.95 -11.12
CA CYS A 293 9.62 8.24 -10.02
C CYS A 293 8.53 9.11 -9.39
N TYR A 294 7.67 8.53 -8.57
CA TYR A 294 6.46 9.19 -8.09
C TYR A 294 6.33 9.10 -6.57
N LEU A 295 5.82 10.17 -5.98
CA LEU A 295 5.35 10.19 -4.60
C LEU A 295 3.85 10.44 -4.56
N TRP A 296 3.13 9.54 -3.89
CA TRP A 296 1.76 9.81 -3.48
C TRP A 296 1.78 10.59 -2.17
N VAL A 297 1.08 11.72 -2.13
CA VAL A 297 0.90 12.55 -0.95
C VAL A 297 -0.59 12.64 -0.64
N ILE A 298 -0.99 12.17 0.54
CA ILE A 298 -2.41 12.03 0.92
C ILE A 298 -2.73 13.02 2.04
N GLN A 299 -3.70 13.89 1.78
CA GLN A 299 -4.20 14.90 2.71
C GLN A 299 -5.56 14.49 3.28
N SER A 300 -5.69 14.43 4.61
CA SER A 300 -6.89 13.88 5.25
C SER A 300 -7.02 14.24 6.75
N ASP A 301 -8.22 14.60 7.21
CA ASP A 301 -8.52 14.84 8.65
C ASP A 301 -10.01 14.70 9.02
N ASN A 302 -10.79 13.88 8.29
CA ASN A 302 -12.25 13.74 8.47
C ASN A 302 -13.07 15.03 8.26
N SER A 303 -12.46 16.19 7.98
CA SER A 303 -13.20 17.43 7.71
C SER A 303 -13.81 17.45 6.29
N ARG A 304 -13.16 16.73 5.36
CA ARG A 304 -13.53 16.57 3.95
C ARG A 304 -13.11 15.17 3.51
N LEU A 305 -13.47 14.80 2.30
CA LEU A 305 -12.96 13.56 1.70
C LEU A 305 -11.44 13.61 1.52
N PRO A 306 -10.75 12.46 1.63
CA PRO A 306 -9.32 12.38 1.37
C PRO A 306 -8.97 12.91 -0.02
N ASN A 307 -7.89 13.70 -0.08
CA ASN A 307 -7.30 14.17 -1.33
C ASN A 307 -5.95 13.49 -1.51
N ALA A 308 -5.71 12.85 -2.65
CA ALA A 308 -4.42 12.22 -2.95
C ALA A 308 -3.82 12.85 -4.20
N MET A 309 -2.53 13.14 -4.17
CA MET A 309 -1.82 13.75 -5.29
C MET A 309 -0.54 12.98 -5.57
N MET A 310 -0.31 12.65 -6.84
CA MET A 310 0.88 11.97 -7.32
C MET A 310 1.84 13.01 -7.92
N ILE A 311 3.00 13.15 -7.30
CA ILE A 311 4.05 14.09 -7.69
C ILE A 311 5.12 13.30 -8.43
N ALA A 312 5.34 13.62 -9.69
CA ALA A 312 6.49 13.14 -10.44
C ALA A 312 7.76 13.85 -9.98
N LEU A 313 8.83 13.10 -9.82
CA LEU A 313 10.17 13.59 -9.55
C LEU A 313 11.08 13.15 -10.70
N THR A 314 11.81 14.09 -11.28
CA THR A 314 12.71 13.86 -12.41
C THR A 314 14.15 13.96 -11.96
N TYR A 315 14.94 12.98 -12.34
CA TYR A 315 16.36 12.89 -12.03
C TYR A 315 17.19 12.72 -13.30
N GLU A 316 18.46 13.09 -13.25
CA GLU A 316 19.37 12.94 -14.39
C GLU A 316 19.78 11.49 -14.62
N HIS A 317 19.99 10.76 -13.53
CA HIS A 317 20.54 9.41 -13.58
C HIS A 317 19.75 8.46 -12.67
N ARG A 318 19.60 7.22 -13.13
CA ARG A 318 19.18 6.05 -12.34
C ARG A 318 20.32 5.03 -12.40
N ILE A 319 20.98 4.80 -11.27
CA ILE A 319 22.25 4.05 -11.21
C ILE A 319 22.09 2.86 -10.25
N MET A 320 22.62 1.71 -10.64
CA MET A 320 22.73 0.55 -9.76
C MET A 320 23.83 0.79 -8.72
N MET A 321 23.49 0.71 -7.44
CA MET A 321 24.42 0.87 -6.33
C MET A 321 25.12 -0.45 -5.98
N SER A 322 26.17 -0.39 -5.15
CA SER A 322 26.95 -1.57 -4.74
C SER A 322 26.16 -2.60 -3.93
N ASN A 323 25.08 -2.17 -3.27
CA ASN A 323 24.14 -3.05 -2.56
C ASN A 323 23.09 -3.70 -3.49
N GLY A 324 23.18 -3.50 -4.81
CA GLY A 324 22.25 -4.03 -5.79
C GLY A 324 20.92 -3.27 -5.89
N CYS A 325 20.76 -2.16 -5.15
CA CYS A 325 19.58 -1.32 -5.22
C CYS A 325 19.76 -0.20 -6.25
N LEU A 326 18.66 0.21 -6.89
CA LEU A 326 18.66 1.34 -7.83
C LEU A 326 18.57 2.65 -7.06
N SER A 327 19.32 3.66 -7.52
CA SER A 327 19.31 4.99 -6.91
C SER A 327 19.21 6.09 -7.95
N TYR A 328 18.30 7.02 -7.70
CA TYR A 328 18.08 8.22 -8.50
C TYR A 328 19.01 9.35 -8.03
N ARG A 329 19.73 9.95 -8.97
CA ARG A 329 20.75 10.97 -8.69
C ARG A 329 20.54 12.24 -9.51
N VAL A 330 20.94 13.36 -8.91
CA VAL A 330 20.84 14.72 -9.46
C VAL A 330 19.39 15.09 -9.78
N PHE A 331 18.70 15.63 -8.77
CA PHE A 331 17.33 16.12 -8.92
C PHE A 331 17.25 17.26 -9.96
N LYS A 332 16.34 17.13 -10.92
CA LYS A 332 16.12 18.11 -12.00
C LYS A 332 14.82 18.88 -11.86
N GLY A 333 13.76 18.24 -11.38
CA GLY A 333 12.45 18.86 -11.35
C GLY A 333 11.37 17.98 -10.75
N ASN A 334 10.20 18.57 -10.63
CA ASN A 334 9.01 17.91 -10.11
C ASN A 334 7.76 18.48 -10.78
N GLY A 335 6.65 17.74 -10.68
CA GLY A 335 5.34 18.25 -11.06
C GLY A 335 4.23 17.31 -10.64
N VAL A 336 3.09 17.86 -10.23
CA VAL A 336 1.89 17.07 -9.96
C VAL A 336 1.37 16.50 -11.28
N LYS A 337 1.26 15.18 -11.37
CA LYS A 337 0.80 14.49 -12.59
C LYS A 337 -0.61 13.95 -12.49
N LEU A 338 -1.04 13.58 -11.28
CA LEU A 338 -2.38 13.05 -11.03
C LEU A 338 -2.93 13.57 -9.71
N GLU A 339 -4.18 14.02 -9.72
CA GLU A 339 -4.94 14.40 -8.53
C GLU A 339 -6.19 13.53 -8.41
N MET A 340 -6.35 12.87 -7.27
CA MET A 340 -7.57 12.18 -6.88
C MET A 340 -8.37 13.08 -5.93
N SER A 341 -9.44 13.69 -6.44
CA SER A 341 -10.32 14.58 -5.67
C SER A 341 -11.77 14.12 -5.79
N LEU A 342 -12.23 13.42 -4.76
CA LEU A 342 -13.58 12.87 -4.67
C LEU A 342 -14.60 14.01 -4.48
N ARG A 343 -15.73 13.95 -5.19
CA ARG A 343 -16.75 15.01 -5.14
C ARG A 343 -17.31 15.17 -3.73
N ARG A 344 -17.40 16.42 -3.24
CA ARG A 344 -17.89 16.72 -1.88
C ARG A 344 -19.30 16.19 -1.59
N GLU A 345 -20.14 16.04 -2.62
CA GLU A 345 -21.49 15.49 -2.45
C GLU A 345 -21.51 14.06 -1.88
N THR A 346 -20.38 13.35 -1.88
CA THR A 346 -20.30 11.99 -1.34
C THR A 346 -20.08 11.95 0.18
N GLY A 347 -19.85 13.10 0.84
CA GLY A 347 -19.77 13.21 2.30
C GLY A 347 -18.39 13.63 2.81
N ILE A 348 -18.01 13.10 3.97
CA ILE A 348 -16.72 13.32 4.64
C ILE A 348 -15.99 12.00 4.81
N GLY A 349 -14.67 12.02 5.06
CA GLY A 349 -13.95 10.78 5.25
C GLY A 349 -12.50 10.95 5.62
N ARG A 350 -11.83 9.82 5.85
CA ARG A 350 -10.40 9.79 6.15
C ARG A 350 -9.67 8.69 5.41
N CYS A 351 -8.39 8.93 5.15
CA CYS A 351 -7.43 7.89 4.81
C CYS A 351 -7.03 7.18 6.11
N ILE A 352 -7.11 5.85 6.11
CA ILE A 352 -6.72 4.99 7.24
C ILE A 352 -5.31 4.43 7.02
N SER A 353 -5.01 4.00 5.79
CA SER A 353 -3.71 3.41 5.44
C SER A 353 -3.44 3.63 3.96
N ALA A 354 -2.16 3.73 3.59
CA ALA A 354 -1.71 3.84 2.22
C ALA A 354 -0.41 3.07 2.03
N LEU A 355 -0.34 2.27 0.96
CA LEU A 355 0.72 1.30 0.69
C LEU A 355 1.15 1.39 -0.78
N SER A 356 2.44 1.21 -1.01
CA SER A 356 2.95 0.84 -2.33
C SER A 356 3.20 -0.65 -2.35
N LEU A 357 2.72 -1.32 -3.39
CA LEU A 357 2.71 -2.77 -3.51
C LEU A 357 3.48 -3.17 -4.76
N CYS A 358 4.34 -4.18 -4.63
CA CYS A 358 5.15 -4.67 -5.74
C CYS A 358 5.27 -6.19 -5.71
N ASN A 359 5.04 -6.85 -6.85
CA ASN A 359 5.39 -8.26 -7.01
C ASN A 359 6.20 -8.48 -8.28
N VAL A 360 7.51 -8.69 -8.08
CA VAL A 360 8.52 -8.91 -9.13
C VAL A 360 8.71 -10.41 -9.42
N ASN A 361 8.28 -11.30 -8.52
CA ASN A 361 8.47 -12.75 -8.63
C ASN A 361 7.44 -13.43 -9.56
N LEU A 362 6.86 -12.70 -10.50
CA LEU A 362 5.91 -13.25 -11.46
C LEU A 362 6.61 -13.96 -12.64
N SER A 363 7.93 -14.15 -12.56
CA SER A 363 8.74 -14.83 -13.57
C SER A 363 8.10 -16.17 -13.97
N ARG A 364 7.67 -16.23 -15.23
CA ARG A 364 7.48 -17.51 -15.91
C ARG A 364 8.88 -18.09 -16.10
N ASN A 365 9.02 -19.41 -15.91
CA ASN A 365 10.28 -20.16 -15.96
C ASN A 365 11.31 -19.61 -16.99
N GLU A 366 12.60 -19.70 -16.66
CA GLU A 366 13.80 -19.15 -17.35
C GLU A 366 13.93 -19.38 -18.87
N ASN A 367 13.00 -20.08 -19.53
CA ASN A 367 12.99 -20.33 -20.97
C ASN A 367 12.05 -19.39 -21.77
N ASP A 368 11.24 -18.55 -21.13
CA ASP A 368 10.34 -17.61 -21.81
C ASP A 368 11.02 -16.21 -21.90
N MET A 369 11.34 -15.78 -23.12
CA MET A 369 11.95 -14.48 -23.46
C MET A 369 10.95 -13.29 -23.38
N ASP A 370 9.82 -13.46 -22.69
CA ASP A 370 8.74 -12.47 -22.64
C ASP A 370 8.89 -11.53 -21.42
N GLU A 371 8.53 -10.26 -21.62
CA GLU A 371 8.63 -9.14 -20.66
C GLU A 371 8.21 -9.50 -19.23
N ASP A 372 9.00 -9.04 -18.26
CA ASP A 372 8.72 -9.13 -16.83
C ASP A 372 7.32 -8.54 -16.53
N CYS A 373 6.32 -9.39 -16.30
CA CYS A 373 4.99 -8.97 -15.84
C CYS A 373 5.08 -8.52 -14.38
N GLU A 374 5.59 -7.32 -14.13
CA GLU A 374 5.71 -6.76 -12.79
C GLU A 374 4.42 -6.00 -12.41
N ILE A 375 3.85 -6.36 -11.25
CA ILE A 375 2.71 -5.63 -10.68
C ILE A 375 3.25 -4.53 -9.78
N ARG A 376 2.92 -3.27 -10.08
CA ARG A 376 3.26 -2.10 -9.27
C ARG A 376 2.03 -1.26 -8.98
N LEU A 377 1.55 -1.31 -7.73
CA LEU A 377 0.31 -0.66 -7.33
C LEU A 377 0.52 0.35 -6.21
N PHE A 378 -0.35 1.33 -6.17
CA PHE A 378 -0.66 2.11 -4.98
C PHE A 378 -2.02 1.66 -4.44
N ALA A 379 -2.09 1.39 -3.14
CA ALA A 379 -3.32 1.03 -2.44
C ALA A 379 -3.61 2.04 -1.32
N MET A 380 -4.86 2.42 -1.15
CA MET A 380 -5.29 3.32 -0.09
C MET A 380 -6.62 2.87 0.52
N LEU A 381 -6.63 2.58 1.82
CA LEU A 381 -7.84 2.33 2.58
C LEU A 381 -8.44 3.68 3.01
N MET A 382 -9.67 3.92 2.60
CA MET A 382 -10.43 5.11 3.00
C MET A 382 -11.75 4.72 3.66
N GLU A 383 -12.15 5.54 4.63
CA GLU A 383 -13.45 5.52 5.27
C GLU A 383 -14.23 6.76 4.84
N ILE A 384 -15.49 6.58 4.44
CA ILE A 384 -16.38 7.64 3.99
C ILE A 384 -17.71 7.54 4.73
N ARG A 385 -18.23 8.69 5.15
CA ARG A 385 -19.52 8.83 5.80
C ARG A 385 -20.33 9.90 5.07
N GLN A 386 -21.62 9.64 4.88
CA GLN A 386 -22.51 10.61 4.25
C GLN A 386 -22.64 11.89 5.10
N ASN A 387 -22.65 11.74 6.41
CA ASN A 387 -22.60 12.80 7.42
C ASN A 387 -21.92 12.27 8.69
N VAL A 388 -21.76 13.11 9.72
CA VAL A 388 -21.02 12.76 10.95
C VAL A 388 -21.60 11.54 11.67
N ASP A 389 -22.93 11.37 11.62
CA ASP A 389 -23.67 10.33 12.34
C ASP A 389 -23.91 9.06 11.52
N ALA A 390 -23.63 9.08 10.21
CA ALA A 390 -23.84 7.94 9.33
C ALA A 390 -22.82 6.82 9.59
N SER A 391 -23.24 5.58 9.36
CA SER A 391 -22.35 4.42 9.41
C SER A 391 -21.23 4.58 8.37
N PRO A 392 -19.96 4.31 8.74
CA PRO A 392 -18.85 4.39 7.82
C PRO A 392 -18.93 3.31 6.74
N GLU A 393 -18.66 3.71 5.50
CA GLU A 393 -18.37 2.79 4.40
C GLU A 393 -16.89 2.85 4.07
N SER A 394 -16.25 1.69 3.91
CA SER A 394 -14.82 1.61 3.64
C SER A 394 -14.52 1.08 2.25
N TYR A 395 -13.49 1.66 1.63
CA TYR A 395 -13.06 1.34 0.29
C TYR A 395 -11.55 1.20 0.24
N ILE A 396 -11.07 0.19 -0.49
CA ILE A 396 -9.69 0.11 -0.94
C ILE A 396 -9.64 0.72 -2.33
N PHE A 397 -8.94 1.83 -2.48
CA PHE A 397 -8.57 2.39 -3.78
C PHE A 397 -7.29 1.73 -4.26
N LEU A 398 -7.29 1.21 -5.48
CA LEU A 398 -6.13 0.64 -6.14
C LEU A 398 -5.80 1.47 -7.38
N PHE A 399 -4.54 1.79 -7.56
CA PHE A 399 -4.00 2.48 -8.73
C PHE A 399 -2.81 1.70 -9.27
N ASP A 400 -2.80 1.45 -10.57
CA ASP A 400 -1.71 0.77 -11.26
C ASP A 400 -0.94 1.76 -12.13
N ILE A 401 0.35 1.95 -11.83
CA ILE A 401 1.18 2.93 -12.53
C ILE A 401 1.43 2.53 -13.98
N ASN A 402 1.64 1.24 -14.26
CA ASN A 402 1.95 0.76 -15.60
C ASN A 402 0.71 0.90 -16.50
N GLN A 403 -0.47 0.56 -15.98
CA GLN A 403 -1.72 0.77 -16.69
C GLN A 403 -2.05 2.27 -16.87
N TRP A 404 -1.65 3.13 -15.93
CA TRP A 404 -1.82 4.58 -16.06
C TRP A 404 -0.94 5.17 -17.17
N TYR A 405 0.30 4.67 -17.34
CA TYR A 405 1.16 4.99 -18.47
C TYR A 405 0.49 4.60 -19.80
N LYS A 406 -0.01 3.36 -19.89
CA LYS A 406 -0.73 2.87 -21.09
C LYS A 406 -1.97 3.70 -21.40
N ALA A 407 -2.69 4.14 -20.37
CA ALA A 407 -3.84 5.03 -20.49
C ALA A 407 -3.49 6.50 -20.85
N GLN A 408 -2.23 6.78 -21.22
CA GLN A 408 -1.75 8.11 -21.60
C GLN A 408 -1.77 9.13 -20.45
N MET A 409 -1.43 8.68 -19.24
CA MET A 409 -1.22 9.51 -18.06
C MET A 409 -2.35 10.52 -17.73
N PRO A 410 -3.61 10.09 -17.55
CA PRO A 410 -4.69 11.01 -17.19
C PRO A 410 -4.41 11.75 -15.88
N SER A 411 -4.79 13.03 -15.80
CA SER A 411 -4.36 13.90 -14.68
C SER A 411 -5.33 13.99 -13.50
N ILE A 412 -6.55 13.45 -13.63
CA ILE A 412 -7.59 13.59 -12.60
C ILE A 412 -8.36 12.28 -12.42
N ILE A 413 -8.62 11.90 -11.17
CA ILE A 413 -9.64 10.91 -10.77
C ILE A 413 -10.63 11.61 -9.84
N SER A 414 -11.89 11.76 -10.27
CA SER A 414 -12.87 12.56 -9.51
C SER A 414 -14.14 11.81 -9.09
N HIS A 415 -14.31 10.53 -9.47
CA HIS A 415 -15.56 9.79 -9.25
C HIS A 415 -15.31 8.38 -8.71
N PHE A 416 -16.09 7.97 -7.70
CA PHE A 416 -16.08 6.61 -7.11
C PHE A 416 -16.50 5.50 -8.06
N LYS A 417 -17.34 5.80 -9.06
CA LYS A 417 -17.94 4.80 -9.96
C LYS A 417 -17.02 4.35 -11.08
N VAL A 418 -15.76 4.76 -11.03
CA VAL A 418 -14.83 4.58 -12.14
C VAL A 418 -13.96 3.36 -11.83
N SER A 419 -14.35 2.21 -12.39
CA SER A 419 -13.39 1.17 -12.74
C SER A 419 -12.77 1.61 -14.07
N ASN A 420 -11.62 2.26 -14.00
CA ASN A 420 -10.82 2.58 -15.18
C ASN A 420 -9.80 1.46 -15.42
N SER A 421 -9.15 1.49 -16.58
CA SER A 421 -8.07 0.57 -16.92
C SER A 421 -6.87 0.61 -15.94
N TYR A 422 -6.73 1.71 -15.17
CA TYR A 422 -5.60 1.99 -14.28
C TYR A 422 -5.98 2.29 -12.83
N ALA A 423 -7.27 2.34 -12.49
CA ALA A 423 -7.71 2.60 -11.12
C ALA A 423 -9.04 1.90 -10.78
N SER A 424 -9.19 1.43 -9.55
CA SER A 424 -10.42 0.80 -9.06
C SER A 424 -10.72 1.16 -7.60
N PHE A 425 -12.01 1.14 -7.25
CA PHE A 425 -12.49 1.27 -5.87
C PHE A 425 -13.19 -0.02 -5.46
N VAL A 426 -12.70 -0.65 -4.40
CA VAL A 426 -13.19 -1.92 -3.89
C VAL A 426 -13.85 -1.68 -2.53
N LYS A 427 -15.18 -1.81 -2.47
CA LYS A 427 -15.93 -1.67 -1.21
C LYS A 427 -15.68 -2.87 -0.29
N LEU A 428 -15.35 -2.61 0.97
CA LEU A 428 -15.29 -3.63 2.01
C LEU A 428 -16.69 -4.03 2.46
N PRO A 429 -16.92 -5.30 2.84
CA PRO A 429 -18.25 -5.82 3.13
C PRO A 429 -18.83 -5.30 4.46
N HIS A 430 -17.99 -4.90 5.41
CA HIS A 430 -18.43 -4.38 6.70
C HIS A 430 -18.47 -2.85 6.71
N ASN A 431 -19.55 -2.30 7.26
CA ASN A 431 -19.67 -0.87 7.55
C ASN A 431 -19.10 -0.58 8.94
N ALA A 432 -17.77 -0.67 9.06
CA ALA A 432 -17.05 -0.51 10.31
C ALA A 432 -15.88 0.48 10.16
N SER A 433 -15.41 1.01 11.28
CA SER A 433 -14.23 1.86 11.32
C SER A 433 -12.97 1.02 11.51
N TYR A 434 -12.16 0.94 10.46
CA TYR A 434 -10.88 0.26 10.50
C TYR A 434 -9.79 1.15 11.13
N LEU A 435 -8.76 0.51 11.67
CA LEU A 435 -7.58 1.14 12.25
C LEU A 435 -6.37 1.04 11.32
N ASP A 436 -6.24 -0.06 10.57
CA ASP A 436 -5.10 -0.29 9.68
C ASP A 436 -5.41 -1.35 8.59
N LEU A 437 -4.56 -1.41 7.56
CA LEU A 437 -4.59 -2.35 6.44
C LEU A 437 -3.18 -2.87 6.16
N ASN A 438 -3.07 -4.19 5.97
CA ASN A 438 -1.88 -4.83 5.43
C ASN A 438 -2.25 -5.68 4.20
N ILE A 439 -1.67 -5.40 3.04
CA ILE A 439 -1.84 -6.22 1.82
C ILE A 439 -0.54 -7.01 1.60
N SER A 440 -0.65 -8.31 1.34
CA SER A 440 0.53 -9.15 1.11
C SER A 440 0.99 -9.10 -0.35
N ASP A 441 2.15 -8.47 -0.61
CA ASP A 441 2.79 -8.42 -1.93
C ASP A 441 2.90 -9.80 -2.60
N LYS A 442 3.23 -10.84 -1.83
CA LYS A 442 3.38 -12.22 -2.31
C LYS A 442 2.11 -12.84 -2.89
N THR A 443 0.96 -12.23 -2.58
CA THR A 443 -0.34 -12.71 -3.07
C THR A 443 -0.78 -12.01 -4.34
N LEU A 444 -0.16 -10.89 -4.71
CA LEU A 444 -0.53 -10.12 -5.90
C LEU A 444 -0.40 -10.97 -7.16
N ARG A 445 -1.51 -11.19 -7.85
CA ARG A 445 -1.54 -11.94 -9.11
C ARG A 445 -2.51 -11.31 -10.09
N PRO A 446 -2.16 -11.19 -11.37
CA PRO A 446 -3.11 -10.73 -12.38
C PRO A 446 -4.17 -11.81 -12.63
N PHE A 447 -5.32 -11.41 -13.14
CA PHE A 447 -6.33 -12.37 -13.60
C PHE A 447 -5.74 -13.23 -14.72
N GLY A 448 -6.05 -14.53 -14.70
CA GLY A 448 -5.60 -15.44 -15.74
C GLY A 448 -4.09 -15.72 -15.73
N TYR A 449 -3.36 -15.50 -14.62
CA TYR A 449 -1.92 -15.77 -14.49
C TYR A 449 -1.47 -17.15 -15.04
N ASN A 450 -2.32 -18.18 -14.88
CA ASN A 450 -2.08 -19.54 -15.37
C ASN A 450 -2.33 -19.75 -16.88
N PHE A 451 -2.90 -18.76 -17.56
CA PHE A 451 -3.16 -18.78 -19.00
C PHE A 451 -2.09 -17.96 -19.72
N ARG A 452 -1.49 -18.53 -20.78
CA ARG A 452 -0.42 -17.90 -21.58
C ARG A 452 -0.89 -16.74 -22.47
N ASN A 453 -2.13 -16.26 -22.29
CA ASN A 453 -2.71 -15.27 -23.19
C ASN A 453 -2.42 -13.86 -22.64
N ASN A 454 -1.44 -13.18 -23.24
CA ASN A 454 -1.11 -11.76 -23.00
C ASN A 454 -2.20 -10.84 -23.58
N VAL A 455 -3.44 -10.93 -23.07
CA VAL A 455 -4.48 -9.94 -23.42
C VAL A 455 -4.37 -8.79 -22.43
N GLU A 456 -3.70 -7.72 -22.83
CA GLU A 456 -3.41 -6.55 -21.99
C GLU A 456 -4.65 -5.94 -21.31
N GLU A 457 -5.83 -6.12 -21.89
CA GLU A 457 -7.12 -5.65 -21.36
C GLU A 457 -7.59 -6.40 -20.11
N LEU A 458 -6.93 -7.50 -19.72
CA LEU A 458 -7.25 -8.28 -18.52
C LEU A 458 -6.51 -7.79 -17.26
N TYR A 459 -5.49 -6.94 -17.41
CA TYR A 459 -4.59 -6.50 -16.34
C TYR A 459 -5.06 -5.24 -15.60
N TYR A 460 -6.37 -5.03 -15.51
CA TYR A 460 -6.90 -3.88 -14.76
C TYR A 460 -6.76 -4.10 -13.25
N PRO A 461 -6.61 -3.03 -12.43
CA PRO A 461 -6.49 -3.18 -10.99
C PRO A 461 -7.67 -3.90 -10.34
N SER A 462 -8.87 -3.79 -10.91
CA SER A 462 -10.07 -4.53 -10.45
C SER A 462 -9.98 -6.04 -10.66
N SER A 463 -9.06 -6.51 -11.50
CA SER A 463 -8.85 -7.92 -11.83
C SER A 463 -7.80 -8.58 -10.93
N ILE A 464 -7.02 -7.79 -10.19
CA ILE A 464 -5.86 -8.28 -9.45
C ILE A 464 -6.32 -9.06 -8.23
N TYR A 465 -5.81 -10.28 -8.07
CA TYR A 465 -5.97 -11.06 -6.86
C TYR A 465 -5.02 -10.54 -5.78
N PHE A 466 -5.53 -10.38 -4.56
CA PHE A 466 -4.71 -10.14 -3.37
C PHE A 466 -5.42 -10.58 -2.11
N GLU A 467 -4.65 -10.82 -1.06
CA GLU A 467 -5.15 -11.03 0.29
C GLU A 467 -4.67 -9.91 1.21
N CYS A 468 -5.53 -9.52 2.14
CA CYS A 468 -5.23 -8.48 3.10
C CYS A 468 -5.80 -8.77 4.48
N ASP A 469 -5.15 -8.19 5.49
CA ASP A 469 -5.64 -8.12 6.86
C ASP A 469 -6.09 -6.68 7.13
N CYS A 470 -7.33 -6.51 7.59
CA CYS A 470 -7.82 -5.23 8.09
C CYS A 470 -7.99 -5.31 9.61
N LEU A 471 -7.45 -4.31 10.31
CA LEU A 471 -7.52 -4.20 11.76
C LEU A 471 -8.76 -3.38 12.16
N LEU A 472 -9.60 -3.93 13.03
CA LEU A 472 -10.64 -3.21 13.77
C LEU A 472 -10.20 -3.08 15.24
N ASP A 473 -10.97 -2.34 16.03
CA ASP A 473 -10.76 -2.22 17.48
C ASP A 473 -10.94 -3.54 18.23
N THR A 474 -11.83 -4.41 17.75
CA THR A 474 -12.17 -5.68 18.41
C THR A 474 -11.72 -6.93 17.66
N GLU A 475 -11.24 -6.82 16.42
CA GLU A 475 -10.90 -7.99 15.62
C GLU A 475 -9.90 -7.68 14.48
N ILE A 476 -9.26 -8.72 13.97
CA ILE A 476 -8.51 -8.69 12.69
C ILE A 476 -9.28 -9.54 11.69
N ILE A 477 -9.73 -8.94 10.59
CA ILE A 477 -10.44 -9.66 9.53
C ILE A 477 -9.51 -9.83 8.33
N ARG A 478 -9.38 -11.08 7.87
CA ARG A 478 -8.65 -11.41 6.65
C ARG A 478 -9.62 -11.47 5.46
N PHE A 479 -9.35 -10.67 4.45
CA PHE A 479 -10.09 -10.65 3.20
C PHE A 479 -9.24 -11.20 2.05
N LYS A 480 -9.93 -11.70 1.03
CA LYS A 480 -9.38 -11.88 -0.31
C LYS A 480 -10.17 -11.02 -1.29
N HIS A 481 -9.46 -10.42 -2.23
CA HIS A 481 -10.02 -9.86 -3.45
C HIS A 481 -9.76 -10.87 -4.57
N ALA A 482 -10.81 -11.48 -5.12
CA ALA A 482 -10.63 -12.49 -6.17
C ALA A 482 -10.29 -11.88 -7.55
N GLY A 483 -10.68 -10.62 -7.77
CA GLY A 483 -10.73 -9.99 -9.09
C GLY A 483 -12.14 -10.07 -9.70
N VAL A 484 -12.58 -9.02 -10.40
CA VAL A 484 -13.94 -8.92 -10.93
C VAL A 484 -14.28 -10.02 -11.95
N GLN A 485 -13.33 -10.44 -12.77
CA GLN A 485 -13.52 -11.53 -13.73
C GLN A 485 -13.58 -12.88 -13.02
N GLN A 486 -12.70 -13.13 -12.04
CA GLN A 486 -12.72 -14.37 -11.28
C GLN A 486 -14.03 -14.53 -10.50
N GLU A 487 -14.57 -13.45 -9.93
CA GLU A 487 -15.86 -13.48 -9.25
C GLU A 487 -17.01 -13.89 -10.19
N ILE A 488 -16.98 -13.49 -11.46
CA ILE A 488 -17.96 -13.94 -12.46
C ILE A 488 -17.82 -15.45 -12.73
N LEU A 489 -16.59 -15.96 -12.84
CA LEU A 489 -16.33 -17.39 -13.00
C LEU A 489 -16.77 -18.20 -11.77
N ASP A 490 -16.50 -17.71 -10.57
CA ASP A 490 -16.89 -18.33 -9.31
C ASP A 490 -18.42 -18.35 -9.15
N GLN A 491 -19.14 -17.31 -9.60
CA GLN A 491 -20.60 -17.32 -9.64
C GLN A 491 -21.14 -18.44 -10.52
N LEU A 492 -20.56 -18.66 -11.71
CA LEU A 492 -20.95 -19.76 -12.60
C LEU A 492 -20.73 -21.13 -11.93
N LEU A 493 -19.60 -21.30 -11.23
CA LEU A 493 -19.25 -22.51 -10.48
C LEU A 493 -20.22 -22.83 -9.33
N LEU A 494 -20.63 -21.82 -8.55
CA LEU A 494 -21.47 -21.98 -7.34
C LEU A 494 -22.97 -22.16 -7.64
N LYS A 495 -23.30 -22.92 -8.70
CA LYS A 495 -24.66 -23.28 -9.15
C LYS A 495 -25.51 -22.16 -9.77
N ASN A 496 -24.93 -21.00 -10.11
CA ASN A 496 -25.61 -20.04 -10.98
C ASN A 496 -25.48 -20.38 -12.47
N TRP A 497 -25.07 -21.59 -12.84
CA TRP A 497 -25.12 -22.05 -14.24
C TRP A 497 -26.54 -21.97 -14.84
N ARG A 498 -27.60 -21.97 -14.00
CA ARG A 498 -28.98 -21.70 -14.42
C ARG A 498 -29.14 -20.34 -15.10
N LEU A 499 -28.22 -19.39 -14.87
CA LEU A 499 -28.15 -18.13 -15.61
C LEU A 499 -27.95 -18.38 -17.12
N LEU A 500 -27.47 -19.53 -17.56
CA LEU A 500 -27.36 -19.86 -18.99
C LEU A 500 -28.72 -20.10 -19.66
N ILE A 501 -29.79 -20.32 -18.89
CA ILE A 501 -31.15 -20.37 -19.44
C ILE A 501 -31.52 -18.98 -19.99
N ASN A 502 -31.23 -17.92 -19.23
CA ASN A 502 -31.33 -16.52 -19.64
C ASN A 502 -30.01 -15.76 -19.38
N PRO A 503 -29.06 -15.81 -20.33
CA PRO A 503 -27.69 -15.34 -20.14
C PRO A 503 -27.55 -13.81 -20.12
N SER A 504 -28.63 -13.04 -20.28
CA SER A 504 -28.53 -11.58 -20.50
C SER A 504 -27.78 -10.85 -19.38
N LEU A 505 -28.02 -11.22 -18.12
CA LEU A 505 -27.34 -10.62 -16.97
C LEU A 505 -25.85 -10.97 -16.95
N ILE A 506 -25.52 -12.26 -16.99
CA ILE A 506 -24.14 -12.73 -16.91
C ILE A 506 -23.31 -12.29 -18.12
N PHE A 507 -23.91 -12.27 -19.31
CA PHE A 507 -23.32 -11.71 -20.53
C PHE A 507 -22.98 -10.22 -20.36
N SER A 508 -23.91 -9.43 -19.82
CA SER A 508 -23.64 -8.01 -19.56
C SER A 508 -22.53 -7.78 -18.53
N GLN A 509 -22.46 -8.63 -17.50
CA GLN A 509 -21.39 -8.60 -16.50
C GLN A 509 -20.04 -8.95 -17.13
N CYS A 510 -19.98 -10.00 -17.95
CA CYS A 510 -18.78 -10.39 -18.70
C CYS A 510 -18.24 -9.22 -19.55
N LEU A 511 -19.12 -8.54 -20.30
CA LEU A 511 -18.71 -7.37 -21.10
C LEU A 511 -18.21 -6.21 -20.24
N GLN A 512 -18.89 -5.92 -19.12
CA GLN A 512 -18.50 -4.84 -18.20
C GLN A 512 -17.13 -5.07 -17.55
N THR A 513 -16.73 -6.32 -17.35
CA THR A 513 -15.43 -6.67 -16.76
C THR A 513 -14.39 -7.07 -17.82
N ASN A 514 -14.69 -6.90 -19.11
CA ASN A 514 -13.87 -7.40 -20.22
C ASN A 514 -13.52 -8.90 -20.13
N LEU A 515 -14.37 -9.72 -19.49
CA LEU A 515 -14.25 -11.17 -19.55
C LEU A 515 -14.86 -11.66 -20.86
N ARG A 516 -14.04 -11.84 -21.89
CA ARG A 516 -14.45 -12.24 -23.25
C ARG A 516 -13.79 -13.56 -23.66
N PRO A 517 -14.45 -14.38 -24.49
CA PRO A 517 -13.82 -15.54 -25.08
C PRO A 517 -12.74 -15.10 -26.07
N PHE A 518 -11.57 -15.72 -25.99
CA PHE A 518 -10.45 -15.52 -26.90
C PHE A 518 -10.77 -16.08 -28.29
N PHE A 519 -11.43 -17.24 -28.36
CA PHE A 519 -11.83 -17.88 -29.61
C PHE A 519 -13.28 -17.56 -29.94
N TRP A 520 -13.48 -16.39 -30.54
CA TRP A 520 -14.79 -15.89 -30.93
C TRP A 520 -14.82 -15.50 -32.41
N ASP A 521 -15.86 -15.93 -33.13
CA ASP A 521 -15.96 -15.81 -34.58
C ASP A 521 -17.07 -14.86 -35.06
N LYS A 522 -17.73 -14.17 -34.13
CA LYS A 522 -18.74 -13.14 -34.44
C LYS A 522 -18.17 -11.74 -34.27
N THR A 523 -18.82 -10.77 -34.93
CA THR A 523 -18.49 -9.35 -34.82
C THR A 523 -18.71 -8.83 -33.39
N ASP A 524 -17.99 -7.79 -33.01
CA ASP A 524 -18.11 -7.10 -31.71
C ASP A 524 -19.42 -6.27 -31.55
N ASP A 525 -20.45 -6.55 -32.35
CA ASP A 525 -21.76 -5.91 -32.28
C ASP A 525 -22.64 -6.53 -31.20
N TYR A 526 -22.17 -6.46 -29.95
CA TYR A 526 -22.76 -7.13 -28.79
C TYR A 526 -24.20 -6.70 -28.48
N VAL A 527 -24.61 -5.50 -28.93
CA VAL A 527 -25.95 -4.95 -28.71
C VAL A 527 -27.01 -5.79 -29.45
N ASN A 528 -26.68 -6.27 -30.64
CA ASN A 528 -27.58 -7.01 -31.51
C ASN A 528 -27.54 -8.53 -31.29
N TYR A 529 -26.83 -9.00 -30.26
CA TYR A 529 -26.74 -10.43 -29.97
C TYR A 529 -28.09 -11.00 -29.52
N SER A 530 -28.51 -12.06 -30.20
CA SER A 530 -29.68 -12.86 -29.81
C SER A 530 -29.43 -13.61 -28.49
N LEU A 531 -30.48 -14.15 -27.86
CA LEU A 531 -30.34 -14.92 -26.63
C LEU A 531 -29.42 -16.16 -26.78
N PRO A 532 -29.51 -16.95 -27.88
CA PRO A 532 -28.54 -18.00 -28.19
C PRO A 532 -27.10 -17.53 -28.35
N ASP A 533 -26.91 -16.32 -28.90
CA ASP A 533 -25.57 -15.77 -29.11
C ASP A 533 -24.92 -15.38 -27.79
N LYS A 534 -25.68 -14.71 -26.93
CA LYS A 534 -25.28 -14.40 -25.55
C LYS A 534 -24.94 -15.68 -24.79
N ARG A 535 -25.71 -16.75 -24.98
CA ARG A 535 -25.44 -18.06 -24.36
C ARG A 535 -24.16 -18.68 -24.90
N SER A 536 -23.99 -18.70 -26.22
CA SER A 536 -22.79 -19.23 -26.88
C SER A 536 -21.53 -18.50 -26.43
N PHE A 537 -21.61 -17.17 -26.25
CA PHE A 537 -20.52 -16.34 -25.76
C PHE A 537 -20.06 -16.78 -24.36
N VAL A 538 -21.00 -16.96 -23.44
CA VAL A 538 -20.70 -17.39 -22.06
C VAL A 538 -20.23 -18.85 -22.02
N ILE A 539 -20.79 -19.73 -22.86
CA ILE A 539 -20.30 -21.11 -22.99
C ILE A 539 -18.84 -21.13 -23.47
N SER A 540 -18.45 -20.30 -24.43
CA SER A 540 -17.04 -20.20 -24.86
C SER A 540 -16.13 -19.78 -23.71
N ILE A 541 -16.53 -18.80 -22.89
CA ILE A 541 -15.77 -18.41 -21.68
C ILE A 541 -15.60 -19.60 -20.72
N ILE A 542 -16.67 -20.36 -20.47
CA ILE A 542 -16.66 -21.54 -19.59
C ILE A 542 -15.70 -22.62 -20.12
N VAL A 543 -15.70 -22.87 -21.43
CA VAL A 543 -14.82 -23.85 -22.09
C VAL A 543 -13.36 -23.42 -21.97
N GLU A 544 -13.05 -22.18 -22.32
CA GLU A 544 -11.69 -21.65 -22.28
C GLU A 544 -11.11 -21.62 -20.86
N ASN A 545 -11.94 -21.32 -19.85
CA ASN A 545 -11.56 -21.34 -18.44
C ASN A 545 -11.65 -22.73 -17.78
N ARG A 546 -11.90 -23.79 -18.57
CA ARG A 546 -11.91 -25.21 -18.14
C ARG A 546 -12.94 -25.53 -17.04
N ILE A 547 -14.07 -24.83 -17.03
CA ILE A 547 -15.12 -24.99 -16.02
C ILE A 547 -16.10 -26.10 -16.44
N MET A 548 -15.58 -27.33 -16.60
CA MET A 548 -16.34 -28.46 -17.18
C MET A 548 -17.50 -28.95 -16.30
N SER A 549 -17.42 -28.73 -14.99
CA SER A 549 -18.49 -29.06 -14.04
C SER A 549 -19.79 -28.31 -14.35
N VAL A 550 -19.69 -27.06 -14.81
CA VAL A 550 -20.84 -26.24 -15.23
C VAL A 550 -21.49 -26.80 -16.49
N LEU A 551 -20.69 -27.18 -17.49
CA LEU A 551 -21.20 -27.78 -18.73
C LEU A 551 -21.90 -29.12 -18.46
N SER A 552 -21.33 -29.93 -17.57
CA SER A 552 -21.91 -31.22 -17.16
C SER A 552 -23.27 -31.03 -16.48
N ALA A 553 -23.39 -30.04 -15.59
CA ALA A 553 -24.65 -29.70 -14.94
C ALA A 553 -25.72 -29.17 -15.94
N CYS A 554 -25.31 -28.34 -16.91
CA CYS A 554 -26.21 -27.87 -17.97
C CYS A 554 -26.72 -29.03 -18.82
N ALA A 555 -25.84 -29.96 -19.20
CA ALA A 555 -26.21 -31.11 -20.01
C ALA A 555 -27.24 -32.00 -19.30
N GLU A 556 -27.04 -32.28 -18.00
CA GLU A 556 -27.97 -33.11 -17.22
C GLU A 556 -29.37 -32.49 -17.14
N GLU A 557 -29.45 -31.18 -16.90
CA GLU A 557 -30.75 -30.49 -16.75
C GLU A 557 -31.44 -30.21 -18.07
N TRP A 558 -30.70 -29.94 -19.15
CA TRP A 558 -31.29 -29.68 -20.46
C TRP A 558 -31.69 -30.97 -21.20
N LYS A 559 -31.31 -32.14 -20.69
CA LYS A 559 -31.64 -33.46 -21.25
C LYS A 559 -33.12 -33.74 -21.38
N ASN A 560 -33.91 -33.27 -20.42
CA ASN A 560 -35.34 -33.59 -20.34
C ASN A 560 -36.23 -32.63 -21.15
N GLY A 561 -35.65 -31.65 -21.86
CA GLY A 561 -36.40 -30.71 -22.70
C GLY A 561 -37.21 -29.66 -21.94
N THR A 562 -37.00 -29.52 -20.63
CA THR A 562 -37.74 -28.59 -19.76
C THR A 562 -37.66 -27.12 -20.20
N TYR A 563 -36.59 -26.75 -20.92
CA TYR A 563 -36.28 -25.36 -21.29
C TYR A 563 -36.27 -25.11 -22.80
N VAL A 564 -36.97 -25.94 -23.59
CA VAL A 564 -37.06 -25.81 -25.05
C VAL A 564 -37.63 -24.44 -25.45
N SER A 565 -38.58 -23.88 -24.69
CA SER A 565 -39.14 -22.54 -24.92
C SER A 565 -38.13 -21.40 -24.76
N SER A 566 -37.01 -21.63 -24.08
CA SER A 566 -35.90 -20.69 -23.94
C SER A 566 -34.72 -21.03 -24.85
N GLU A 567 -34.89 -21.98 -25.77
CA GLU A 567 -33.84 -22.49 -26.68
C GLU A 567 -32.60 -23.07 -25.95
N ALA A 568 -32.72 -23.36 -24.66
CA ALA A 568 -31.68 -23.97 -23.85
C ALA A 568 -31.80 -25.50 -23.95
N THR A 569 -31.17 -26.07 -24.99
CA THR A 569 -31.25 -27.50 -25.33
C THR A 569 -29.86 -28.14 -25.37
N ILE A 570 -29.79 -29.46 -25.18
CA ILE A 570 -28.55 -30.22 -25.41
C ILE A 570 -28.01 -29.99 -26.82
N LEU A 571 -28.89 -29.95 -27.84
CA LEU A 571 -28.46 -29.73 -29.23
C LEU A 571 -27.72 -28.40 -29.37
N HIS A 572 -28.26 -27.32 -28.79
CA HIS A 572 -27.60 -26.02 -28.80
C HIS A 572 -26.26 -26.06 -28.07
N LEU A 573 -26.19 -26.70 -26.89
CA LEU A 573 -24.93 -26.87 -26.15
C LEU A 573 -23.85 -27.57 -27.01
N VAL A 574 -24.20 -28.67 -27.66
CA VAL A 574 -23.30 -29.41 -28.56
C VAL A 574 -22.86 -28.55 -29.75
N GLN A 575 -23.78 -27.79 -30.34
CA GLN A 575 -23.46 -26.85 -31.43
C GLN A 575 -22.48 -25.77 -30.98
N CYS A 576 -22.65 -25.19 -29.79
CA CYS A 576 -21.72 -24.21 -29.23
C CYS A 576 -20.32 -24.81 -29.06
N LEU A 577 -20.23 -26.00 -28.46
CA LEU A 577 -18.95 -26.69 -28.23
C LEU A 577 -18.25 -27.03 -29.55
N TRP A 578 -18.98 -27.59 -30.51
CA TRP A 578 -18.43 -27.92 -31.83
C TRP A 578 -17.94 -26.67 -32.56
N LYS A 579 -18.72 -25.58 -32.51
CA LYS A 579 -18.33 -24.30 -33.11
C LYS A 579 -17.04 -23.77 -32.49
N HIS A 580 -16.92 -23.79 -31.18
CA HIS A 580 -15.72 -23.36 -30.48
C HIS A 580 -14.48 -24.20 -30.88
N VAL A 581 -14.61 -25.53 -30.95
CA VAL A 581 -13.53 -26.42 -31.44
C VAL A 581 -13.10 -26.06 -32.87
N MET A 582 -14.05 -25.77 -33.76
CA MET A 582 -13.76 -25.36 -35.12
C MET A 582 -13.00 -24.03 -35.18
N VAL A 583 -13.34 -23.06 -34.33
CA VAL A 583 -12.63 -21.76 -34.26
C VAL A 583 -11.21 -21.94 -33.73
N VAL A 584 -11.03 -22.72 -32.66
CA VAL A 584 -9.70 -23.05 -32.11
C VAL A 584 -8.83 -23.73 -33.17
N LYS A 585 -9.39 -24.72 -33.89
CA LYS A 585 -8.70 -25.39 -34.99
C LYS A 585 -8.28 -24.41 -36.07
N GLN A 586 -9.18 -23.55 -36.54
CA GLN A 586 -8.87 -22.54 -37.56
C GLN A 586 -7.76 -21.58 -37.11
N TYR A 587 -7.76 -21.20 -35.84
CA TYR A 587 -6.71 -20.35 -35.27
C TYR A 587 -5.35 -21.09 -35.22
N ALA A 588 -5.34 -22.35 -34.77
CA ALA A 588 -4.14 -23.18 -34.78
C ALA A 588 -3.60 -23.39 -36.20
N ASP A 589 -4.48 -23.70 -37.16
CA ASP A 589 -4.12 -23.84 -38.58
C ASP A 589 -3.46 -22.55 -39.08
N LYS A 590 -4.02 -21.37 -38.78
CA LYS A 590 -3.45 -20.05 -39.14
C LYS A 590 -2.08 -19.79 -38.50
N LEU A 591 -1.90 -20.14 -37.22
CA LEU A 591 -0.59 -20.02 -36.55
C LEU A 591 0.46 -20.93 -37.16
N CYS A 592 0.05 -22.08 -37.70
CA CYS A 592 0.94 -23.02 -38.35
C CYS A 592 1.31 -22.61 -39.78
N VAL A 593 0.49 -21.82 -40.48
CA VAL A 593 0.76 -21.41 -41.88
C VAL A 593 2.19 -20.85 -42.07
N PRO A 594 2.67 -19.89 -41.27
CA PRO A 594 4.03 -19.34 -41.37
C PRO A 594 5.17 -20.36 -41.21
N LEU A 595 4.92 -21.49 -40.53
CA LEU A 595 5.91 -22.56 -40.34
C LEU A 595 6.10 -23.39 -41.62
N PHE A 596 5.10 -23.42 -42.51
CA PHE A 596 5.09 -24.25 -43.71
C PHE A 596 5.27 -23.45 -45.00
N ASP A 597 4.88 -22.17 -45.03
CA ASP A 597 5.02 -21.30 -46.20
C ASP A 597 6.19 -20.29 -46.10
N TYR A 598 6.95 -20.35 -45.00
CA TYR A 598 8.07 -19.45 -44.68
C TYR A 598 7.71 -17.95 -44.60
N SER A 599 6.43 -17.58 -44.61
CA SER A 599 5.99 -16.18 -44.56
C SER A 599 6.36 -15.47 -43.25
N GLY A 600 6.64 -16.22 -42.19
CA GLY A 600 7.10 -15.71 -40.90
C GLY A 600 8.62 -15.53 -40.76
N THR A 601 9.41 -15.85 -41.78
CA THR A 601 10.87 -15.62 -41.73
C THR A 601 11.21 -14.16 -42.03
N GLN A 602 11.90 -13.48 -41.11
CA GLN A 602 12.44 -12.15 -41.37
C GLN A 602 13.44 -12.23 -42.53
N LEU A 603 13.11 -11.58 -43.65
CA LEU A 603 14.02 -11.34 -44.77
C LEU A 603 15.15 -10.42 -44.31
N GLY A 604 16.22 -10.97 -43.75
CA GLY A 604 17.37 -10.15 -43.34
C GLY A 604 18.34 -10.74 -42.33
N LYS A 605 18.80 -11.99 -42.52
CA LYS A 605 20.13 -12.42 -42.04
C LYS A 605 20.74 -13.37 -43.07
N LYS A 606 21.43 -12.79 -44.06
CA LYS A 606 22.53 -13.42 -44.77
C LYS A 606 23.79 -12.63 -44.48
#